data_AF-A0A427A6D6-F1
#
_entry.id   AF-A0A427A6D6-F1
#
_cell.length_a   1.000
_cell.length_b   1.000
_cell.length_c   1.000
_cell.angle_alpha   90.00
_cell.angle_beta   90.00
_cell.angle_gamma   90.00
#
_symmetry.space_group_name_H-M   'P 1'
#
loop_
_entity.id
_entity.type
_entity.pdbx_description
1 polymer ?
#
loop_
_entity_poly.entity_id
_entity_poly.type
_entity_poly.pdbx_seq_one_letter_code
_entity_poly.pdbx_strand_id
1 'polypeptide(L)'
;NLESDLSLWQLGTLPPGLIAFHGHVHVIDPYWHMLGLGYQENSTAADAEKAAVIHFNGRAKPWLDIAFPEIRPLWTKYLDFSDKFIRACNIRA
;
A
#
# COMPACT_ATOMS: atom_id res chain seq x y z
N ASN A 1 2.08 19.49 -18.01
CA ASN A 1 3.03 18.59 -17.33
C ASN A 1 4.11 19.38 -16.58
N LEU A 2 4.75 20.39 -17.19
CA LEU A 2 5.52 21.41 -16.45
C LEU A 2 4.64 22.24 -15.50
N GLU A 3 3.43 22.58 -15.93
CA GLU A 3 2.39 23.28 -15.12
C GLU A 3 1.94 22.54 -13.85
N SER A 4 2.23 21.24 -13.73
CA SER A 4 1.83 20.40 -12.59
C SER A 4 3.04 19.92 -11.78
N ASP A 5 4.20 20.55 -11.95
CA ASP A 5 5.46 20.25 -11.25
C ASP A 5 5.88 18.77 -11.34
N LEU A 6 5.61 18.12 -12.48
CA LEU A 6 5.86 16.68 -12.68
C LEU A 6 5.17 15.75 -11.65
N SER A 7 4.16 16.23 -10.91
CA SER A 7 3.45 15.46 -9.86
C SER A 7 2.84 14.13 -10.34
N LEU A 8 2.51 14.02 -11.63
CA LEU A 8 2.06 12.77 -12.24
C LEU A 8 3.10 11.64 -12.13
N TRP A 9 4.39 11.96 -11.98
CA TRP A 9 5.52 11.03 -12.05
C TRP A 9 6.02 10.52 -10.71
N GLN A 10 5.42 10.93 -9.58
CA GLN A 10 5.85 10.47 -8.24
C GLN A 10 5.55 8.99 -7.95
N LEU A 11 4.79 8.28 -8.81
CA LEU A 11 4.24 6.95 -8.53
C LEU A 11 4.83 5.79 -9.37
N GLY A 12 6.00 5.95 -10.01
CA GLY A 12 6.63 4.87 -10.77
C GLY A 12 5.98 4.62 -12.14
N THR A 13 5.94 3.38 -12.63
CA THR A 13 5.61 2.97 -14.03
C THR A 13 4.18 3.22 -14.51
N LEU A 14 3.28 3.72 -13.66
CA LEU A 14 1.87 3.93 -14.01
C LEU A 14 1.64 5.00 -15.11
N PRO A 15 2.31 6.17 -15.10
CA PRO A 15 2.07 7.22 -16.08
C PRO A 15 2.45 6.85 -17.53
N PRO A 16 3.59 6.17 -17.81
CA PRO A 16 3.87 5.67 -19.16
C PRO A 16 2.80 4.70 -19.68
N GLY A 17 2.28 3.81 -18.83
CA GLY A 17 1.22 2.88 -19.20
C GLY A 17 -0.07 3.60 -19.59
N LEU A 18 -0.51 4.57 -18.78
CA LEU A 18 -1.71 5.35 -19.07
C LEU A 18 -1.60 6.17 -20.36
N ILE A 19 -0.40 6.63 -20.72
CA ILE A 19 -0.14 7.31 -22.01
C ILE A 19 -0.22 6.30 -23.16
N ALA A 20 0.46 5.16 -23.05
CA ALA A 20 0.50 4.14 -24.10
C ALA A 20 -0.89 3.57 -24.41
N PHE A 21 -1.76 3.46 -23.40
CA PHE A 21 -3.13 2.95 -23.51
C PHE A 21 -4.19 4.06 -23.44
N HIS A 22 -3.85 5.30 -23.80
CA HIS A 22 -4.79 6.42 -23.74
C HIS A 22 -6.08 6.12 -24.52
N GLY A 23 -7.25 6.28 -23.88
CA GLY A 23 -8.56 5.94 -24.45
C GLY A 23 -8.89 4.43 -24.48
N HIS A 24 -7.96 3.57 -24.05
CA HIS A 24 -8.09 2.11 -24.00
C HIS A 24 -7.96 1.55 -22.58
N VAL A 25 -8.15 2.40 -21.57
CA VAL A 25 -8.19 2.00 -20.15
C VAL A 25 -9.60 2.11 -19.60
N HIS A 26 -9.93 1.23 -18.66
CA HIS A 26 -11.20 1.26 -17.92
C HIS A 26 -10.90 1.35 -16.43
N VAL A 27 -11.54 2.30 -15.74
CA VAL A 27 -11.42 2.44 -14.29
C VAL A 27 -12.22 1.31 -13.63
N ILE A 28 -11.59 0.61 -12.70
CA ILE A 28 -12.25 -0.41 -11.86
C ILE A 28 -12.56 0.16 -10.47
N ASP A 29 -13.44 -0.51 -9.74
CA ASP A 29 -13.71 -0.16 -8.34
C ASP A 29 -12.39 -0.18 -7.53
N PRO A 30 -12.04 0.91 -6.82
CA PRO A 30 -10.78 1.00 -6.08
C PRO A 30 -10.65 -0.05 -4.96
N TYR A 31 -11.74 -0.64 -4.48
CA TYR A 31 -11.68 -1.74 -3.50
C TYR A 31 -11.23 -3.07 -4.12
N TRP A 32 -11.18 -3.22 -5.44
CA TRP A 32 -10.48 -4.37 -6.05
C TRP A 32 -8.99 -4.37 -5.72
N HIS A 33 -8.38 -3.18 -5.64
CA HIS A 33 -6.95 -3.02 -5.34
C HIS A 33 -6.71 -1.68 -4.64
N MET A 34 -6.68 -1.72 -3.31
CA MET A 34 -6.41 -0.55 -2.49
C MET A 34 -4.90 -0.34 -2.34
N LEU A 35 -4.40 0.74 -2.93
CA LEU A 35 -3.02 1.20 -2.81
C LEU A 35 -2.89 2.38 -1.84
N GLY A 36 -1.67 2.72 -1.44
CA GLY A 36 -1.37 3.92 -0.65
C GLY A 36 -1.01 3.64 0.82
N LEU A 37 -1.11 2.38 1.26
CA LEU A 37 -0.86 2.02 2.66
C LEU A 37 0.61 2.29 3.03
N GLY A 38 0.79 3.07 4.10
CA GLY A 38 2.11 3.47 4.61
C GLY A 38 2.65 4.80 4.05
N TYR A 39 1.87 5.57 3.28
CA TYR A 39 2.23 6.95 2.92
C TYR A 39 1.69 7.99 3.92
N GLN A 40 0.50 7.75 4.46
CA GLN A 40 -0.25 8.68 5.32
C GLN A 40 -1.17 7.89 6.26
N GLU A 41 -1.51 8.50 7.41
CA GLU A 41 -2.32 7.89 8.48
C GLU A 41 -3.81 7.78 8.15
N ASN A 42 -4.28 8.42 7.09
CA ASN A 42 -5.71 8.50 6.75
C ASN A 42 -6.32 7.20 6.22
N SER A 43 -5.53 6.16 5.99
CA SER A 43 -6.04 4.86 5.55
C SER A 43 -6.58 4.09 6.75
N THR A 44 -7.90 3.93 6.84
CA THR A 44 -8.50 3.19 7.96
C THR A 44 -8.40 1.68 7.74
N ALA A 45 -8.18 0.92 8.81
CA ALA A 45 -8.22 -0.54 8.76
C ALA A 45 -9.56 -1.07 8.22
N ALA A 46 -10.66 -0.39 8.55
CA ALA A 46 -12.00 -0.75 8.11
C ALA A 46 -12.19 -0.66 6.58
N ASP A 47 -11.52 0.28 5.91
CA ASP A 47 -11.56 0.35 4.44
C ASP A 47 -10.66 -0.70 3.81
N ALA A 48 -9.50 -0.95 4.40
CA ALA A 48 -8.59 -2.01 3.95
C ALA A 48 -9.22 -3.41 4.05
N GLU A 49 -10.06 -3.66 5.05
CA GLU A 49 -10.78 -4.94 5.21
C GLU A 49 -11.84 -5.19 4.12
N LYS A 50 -12.37 -4.14 3.49
CA LYS A 50 -13.34 -4.26 2.38
C LYS A 50 -12.65 -4.53 1.05
N ALA A 51 -11.34 -4.31 0.95
CA ALA A 51 -10.60 -4.46 -0.28
C ALA A 51 -10.26 -5.93 -0.57
N ALA A 52 -10.30 -6.32 -1.85
CA ALA A 52 -9.89 -7.65 -2.27
C ALA A 52 -8.36 -7.83 -2.20
N VAL A 53 -7.62 -6.79 -2.58
CA VAL A 53 -6.16 -6.74 -2.50
C VAL A 53 -5.74 -5.40 -1.90
N ILE A 54 -4.84 -5.46 -0.91
CA ILE A 54 -4.19 -4.28 -0.33
C ILE A 54 -2.72 -4.22 -0.73
N HIS A 55 -2.21 -3.03 -1.01
CA HIS A 55 -0.82 -2.81 -1.40
C HIS A 55 -0.14 -1.83 -0.44
N PHE A 56 0.72 -2.38 0.41
CA PHE A 56 1.67 -1.60 1.21
C PHE A 56 2.76 -1.04 0.29
N ASN A 57 2.51 0.03 -0.44
CA ASN A 57 3.48 0.70 -1.33
C ASN A 57 4.19 1.90 -0.66
N GLY A 58 3.66 2.42 0.44
CA GLY A 58 4.29 3.50 1.20
C GLY A 58 5.55 3.10 1.97
N ARG A 59 6.22 4.08 2.58
CA ARG A 59 7.48 3.88 3.32
C ARG A 59 7.26 3.22 4.69
N ALA A 60 6.15 3.54 5.35
CA ALA A 60 5.77 2.98 6.64
C ALA A 60 5.18 1.58 6.48
N LYS A 61 6.01 0.61 6.05
CA LYS A 61 5.58 -0.79 5.90
C LYS A 61 5.25 -1.42 7.25
N PRO A 62 4.29 -2.35 7.35
CA PRO A 62 3.84 -2.91 8.63
C PRO A 62 4.92 -3.70 9.40
N TRP A 63 5.96 -4.18 8.72
CA TRP A 63 7.12 -4.87 9.31
C TRP A 63 8.25 -3.94 9.78
N LEU A 64 8.06 -2.62 9.72
CA LEU A 64 9.06 -1.64 10.16
C LEU A 64 8.59 -0.89 11.41
N ASP A 65 9.55 -0.36 12.19
CA ASP A 65 9.24 0.42 13.40
C ASP A 65 8.42 1.68 13.11
N ILE A 66 8.60 2.26 11.92
CA ILE A 66 7.88 3.46 11.45
C ILE A 66 6.45 3.19 10.95
N ALA A 67 5.97 1.94 11.03
CA ALA A 67 4.61 1.59 10.62
C ALA A 67 3.55 2.35 11.40
N PHE A 68 2.47 2.75 10.72
CA PHE A 68 1.29 3.26 11.38
C PHE A 68 0.60 2.13 12.18
N PRO A 69 0.19 2.36 13.44
CA PRO A 69 -0.43 1.33 14.26
C PRO A 69 -1.64 0.64 13.61
N GLU A 70 -2.45 1.39 12.86
CA GLU A 70 -3.71 0.95 12.26
C GLU A 70 -3.50 -0.10 11.16
N ILE A 71 -2.36 -0.05 10.47
CA ILE A 71 -2.08 -0.95 9.35
C ILE A 71 -1.27 -2.19 9.75
N ARG A 72 -0.71 -2.23 10.97
CA ARG A 72 0.05 -3.39 11.47
C ARG A 72 -0.81 -4.67 11.51
N PRO A 73 -2.03 -4.66 12.10
CA PRO A 73 -2.86 -5.85 12.20
C PRO A 73 -3.22 -6.48 10.85
N LEU A 74 -3.26 -5.67 9.79
CA LEU A 74 -3.60 -6.15 8.43
C LEU A 74 -2.59 -7.19 7.93
N TRP A 75 -1.33 -7.10 8.34
CA TRP A 75 -0.27 -8.04 7.97
C TRP A 75 0.09 -9.01 9.11
N THR A 76 0.21 -8.52 10.36
CA THR A 76 0.67 -9.34 11.49
C THR A 76 -0.24 -10.52 11.81
N LYS A 77 -1.53 -10.44 11.47
CA LYS A 77 -2.49 -11.55 11.62
C LYS A 77 -2.13 -12.82 10.83
N TYR A 78 -1.26 -12.72 9.83
CA TYR A 78 -0.80 -13.85 9.01
C TYR A 78 0.56 -14.40 9.44
N LEU A 79 1.18 -13.82 10.48
CA LEU A 79 2.48 -14.25 10.96
C LEU A 79 2.37 -15.36 11.98
N ASP A 80 3.22 -16.36 11.82
CA ASP A 80 3.50 -17.31 12.87
C ASP A 80 4.61 -16.76 13.78
N PHE A 81 4.20 -16.19 14.93
CA PHE A 81 5.14 -15.71 15.94
C PHE A 81 5.88 -16.84 16.68
N SER A 82 5.57 -18.10 16.42
CA SER A 82 6.38 -19.23 16.90
C SER A 82 7.59 -19.53 15.99
N ASP A 83 7.56 -19.06 14.73
CA ASP A 83 8.65 -19.24 13.78
C ASP A 83 9.94 -18.55 14.28
N LYS A 84 11.05 -19.29 14.23
CA LYS A 84 12.35 -18.85 14.77
C LYS A 84 12.91 -17.61 14.07
N PHE A 85 12.64 -17.44 12.77
CA PHE A 85 13.10 -16.30 11.99
C PHE A 85 12.22 -15.08 12.28
N ILE A 86 10.89 -15.25 12.33
CA ILE A 86 9.96 -14.17 12.69
C ILE A 86 10.24 -13.62 14.09
N ARG A 87 10.51 -14.50 15.06
CA ARG A 87 10.91 -14.10 16.43
C ARG A 87 12.19 -13.27 16.47
N ALA A 88 13.12 -13.52 15.54
CA ALA A 88 14.36 -12.74 15.46
C ALA A 88 14.13 -11.33 14.86
N CYS A 89 12.99 -11.07 14.21
CA CYS A 89 12.74 -9.84 13.46
C CYS A 89 12.19 -8.66 14.28
N ASN A 90 12.03 -8.75 15.60
CA ASN A 90 11.50 -7.66 16.46
C ASN A 90 10.21 -6.98 15.93
N ILE A 91 9.37 -7.74 15.22
CA ILE A 91 8.11 -7.24 14.65
C ILE A 91 7.12 -7.02 15.81
N ARG A 92 6.50 -5.84 15.85
CA ARG A 92 5.46 -5.50 16.82
C ARG A 92 4.09 -5.81 16.21
N ALA A 93 3.34 -6.70 16.86
CA ALA A 93 1.96 -7.03 16.50
C ALA A 93 0.99 -5.92 16.92
#